data_AF-A0A9D2WN46-F1
#
_entry.id   AF-A0A9D2WN46-F1
#
_cell.length_a   1.000
_cell.length_b   1.000
_cell.length_c   1.000
_cell.angle_alpha   90.00
_cell.angle_beta   90.00
_cell.angle_gamma   90.00
#
_symmetry.space_group_name_H-M   'P 1'
#
loop_
_entity.id
_entity.type
_entity.pdbx_description
1 polymer ?
#
loop_
_entity_poly.entity_id
_entity_poly.type
_entity_poly.pdbx_seq_one_letter_code
_entity_poly.pdbx_strand_id
1 'polypeptide(L)' 'MFGFGLHRKTIKELRKNQGLTARELAQLVKVETVKILQIEDTKLRDVPEPLKTRLIPFLRGDYMNKIPW' A
#
# COMPACT_ATOMS: atom_id res chain seq x y z
N MET A 1 -9.75 16.30 3.76
CA MET A 1 -9.15 16.05 2.43
C MET A 1 -7.74 15.51 2.60
N PHE A 2 -7.53 14.19 2.58
CA PHE A 2 -6.19 13.56 2.77
C PHE A 2 -5.64 12.90 1.49
N GLY A 3 -6.13 13.28 0.30
CA GLY A 3 -5.89 12.55 -0.95
C GLY A 3 -4.66 12.95 -1.77
N PHE A 4 -4.18 14.19 -1.67
CA PHE A 4 -3.20 14.70 -2.65
C PHE A 4 -1.75 14.26 -2.41
N GLY A 5 -1.38 13.97 -1.15
CA GLY A 5 -0.01 13.55 -0.80
C GLY A 5 0.30 12.09 -1.10
N LEU A 6 -0.70 11.20 -1.01
CA LEU A 6 -0.49 9.75 -1.11
C LEU A 6 -0.05 9.31 -2.52
N HIS A 7 -0.64 9.93 -3.55
CA HIS A 7 -0.40 9.57 -4.95
C HIS A 7 1.03 9.88 -5.44
N ARG A 8 1.74 10.79 -4.76
CA ARG A 8 3.12 11.19 -5.12
C ARG A 8 4.19 10.31 -4.46
N LYS A 9 3.83 9.58 -3.40
CA LYS A 9 4.72 8.70 -2.64
C LYS A 9 4.85 7.32 -3.29
N THR A 10 5.97 6.65 -3.03
CA THR A 10 6.20 5.28 -3.47
C THR A 10 5.47 4.28 -2.59
N ILE A 11 5.21 3.08 -3.12
CA ILE A 11 4.64 1.98 -2.33
C ILE A 11 5.53 1.68 -1.12
N LYS A 12 6.85 1.73 -1.28
CA LYS A 12 7.85 1.53 -0.23
C LYS A 12 7.73 2.54 0.91
N GLU A 13 7.63 3.83 0.58
CA GLU A 13 7.43 4.89 1.58
C GLU A 13 6.12 4.70 2.33
N LEU A 14 5.03 4.45 1.62
CA LEU A 14 3.71 4.28 2.20
C LEU A 14 3.66 3.05 3.12
N ARG A 15 4.24 1.93 2.67
CA ARG A 15 4.37 0.70 3.44
C ARG A 15 5.15 0.93 4.75
N LYS A 16 6.30 1.60 4.66
CA LYS A 16 7.13 1.93 5.83
C LYS A 16 6.42 2.86 6.81
N ASN A 17 5.65 3.83 6.32
CA ASN A 17 4.85 4.72 7.18
C ASN A 17 3.78 3.95 7.97
N GLN A 18 3.29 2.83 7.43
CA GLN A 18 2.34 1.94 8.10
C GLN A 18 3.01 0.88 9.00
N GLY A 19 4.35 0.86 9.08
CA GLY A 19 5.10 -0.14 9.86
C GLY A 19 5.09 -1.55 9.25
N LEU A 20 4.69 -1.71 7.98
CA LEU A 20 4.56 -3.01 7.34
C LEU A 20 5.85 -3.43 6.60
N THR A 21 6.11 -4.73 6.55
CA THR A 21 7.09 -5.35 5.64
C THR A 21 6.47 -5.64 4.26
N ALA A 22 7.30 -5.86 3.23
CA ALA A 22 6.79 -6.18 1.89
C ALA A 22 5.98 -7.49 1.88
N ARG A 23 6.39 -8.45 2.71
CA ARG A 23 5.70 -9.73 2.90
C ARG A 23 4.33 -9.55 3.57
N GLU A 24 4.24 -8.74 4.63
CA GLU A 24 2.96 -8.49 5.31
C GLU A 24 1.97 -7.77 4.39
N LEU A 25 2.43 -6.74 3.66
CA LEU A 25 1.59 -6.06 2.67
C LEU A 25 1.09 -7.04 1.59
N ALA A 26 1.97 -7.93 1.11
CA ALA A 26 1.61 -8.95 0.14
C ALA A 26 0.54 -9.92 0.68
N GLN A 27 0.68 -10.36 1.94
CA GLN A 27 -0.30 -11.24 2.60
C GLN A 27 -1.66 -10.54 2.78
N LEU A 28 -1.66 -9.28 3.23
CA LEU A 28 -2.88 -8.49 3.41
C LEU A 28 -3.65 -8.29 2.08
N VAL A 29 -2.92 -8.03 1.01
CA VAL A 29 -3.45 -7.78 -0.34
C VAL A 29 -3.70 -9.09 -1.11
N LYS A 30 -3.26 -10.24 -0.56
CA LYS A 30 -3.31 -11.58 -1.16
C LYS A 30 -2.62 -11.63 -2.52
N VAL A 31 -1.42 -11.07 -2.59
CA VAL A 31 -0.54 -11.10 -3.77
C VAL A 31 0.81 -11.69 -3.39
N GLU A 32 1.59 -12.08 -4.40
CA GLU A 32 2.95 -12.55 -4.19
C GLU A 32 3.87 -11.43 -3.74
N THR A 33 4.76 -11.72 -2.79
CA THR A 33 5.76 -10.77 -2.29
C THR A 33 6.64 -10.24 -3.42
N VAL A 34 6.97 -11.07 -4.42
CA VAL A 34 7.78 -10.66 -5.58
C VAL A 34 7.12 -9.52 -6.35
N LYS A 35 5.79 -9.57 -6.54
CA LYS A 35 5.05 -8.51 -7.21
C LYS A 35 5.10 -7.20 -6.43
N ILE A 36 5.02 -7.26 -5.09
CA ILE A 36 5.16 -6.08 -4.24
C ILE A 36 6.57 -5.49 -4.32
N LEU A 37 7.60 -6.32 -4.33
CA LEU A 37 9.00 -5.89 -4.47
C LEU A 37 9.25 -5.22 -5.84
N GLN A 38 8.70 -5.78 -6.92
CA GLN A 38 8.82 -5.20 -8.26
C GLN A 38 8.20 -3.80 -8.38
N ILE A 39 7.15 -3.51 -7.61
CA ILE A 39 6.45 -2.21 -7.64
C ILE A 39 6.81 -1.30 -6.46
N GLU A 40 7.77 -1.69 -5.60
CA GLU A 40 8.01 -0.98 -4.34
C GLU A 40 8.50 0.45 -4.57
N ASP A 41 9.32 0.65 -5.59
CA ASP A 41 9.87 1.95 -5.98
C ASP A 41 8.94 2.72 -6.94
N THR A 42 7.81 2.12 -7.33
CA THR A 42 6.78 2.77 -8.16
C THR A 42 5.90 3.67 -7.30
N LYS A 43 5.50 4.82 -7.85
CA LYS A 43 4.54 5.73 -7.17
C LYS A 43 3.14 5.15 -7.22
N LEU A 44 2.35 5.40 -6.18
CA LEU A 44 0.96 4.89 -6.10
C LEU A 44 0.08 5.32 -7.29
N ARG A 45 0.35 6.48 -7.90
CA ARG A 45 -0.37 6.94 -9.09
C ARG A 45 -0.06 6.11 -10.35
N ASP A 46 1.15 5.55 -10.43
CA ASP A 46 1.72 4.86 -11.59
C ASP A 46 1.50 3.34 -11.51
N VAL A 47 0.93 2.83 -10.40
CA VAL A 47 0.54 1.42 -10.25
C VAL A 47 -0.73 1.15 -11.09
N PRO A 48 -0.74 0.09 -11.91
CA PRO A 48 -1.90 -0.25 -12.72
C PRO A 48 -3.08 -0.74 -11.88
N GLU A 49 -4.30 -0.45 -12.34
CA GLU A 49 -5.51 -1.10 -11.82
C GLU A 49 -5.57 -2.55 -12.32
N PRO A 50 -6.08 -3.53 -11.54
CA PRO A 50 -6.81 -3.37 -10.27
C PRO A 50 -5.95 -3.42 -9.00
N LEU A 51 -4.62 -3.55 -9.14
CA LEU A 51 -3.71 -3.74 -8.00
C LEU A 51 -3.68 -2.52 -7.08
N LYS A 52 -3.70 -1.32 -7.67
CA LYS A 52 -3.75 -0.04 -6.97
C LYS A 52 -4.97 0.05 -6.03
N THR A 53 -6.17 -0.24 -6.52
CA THR A 53 -7.39 -0.23 -5.69
C THR A 53 -7.29 -1.14 -4.46
N ARG A 54 -6.65 -2.31 -4.59
CA ARG A 54 -6.46 -3.23 -3.45
C ARG A 54 -5.41 -2.74 -2.45
N LEU A 55 -4.41 -1.99 -2.89
CA LEU A 55 -3.33 -1.47 -2.05
C LEU A 55 -3.75 -0.24 -1.24
N ILE A 56 -4.60 0.63 -1.81
CA ILE A 56 -5.05 1.88 -1.18
C ILE A 56 -5.51 1.72 0.28
N PRO A 57 -6.40 0.80 0.66
CA PRO A 57 -6.89 0.71 2.04
C PRO A 57 -5.78 0.40 3.06
N PHE A 58 -4.77 -0.37 2.67
CA PHE A 58 -3.65 -0.71 3.55
C PHE A 58 -2.62 0.43 3.63
N LEU A 59 -2.33 1.08 2.51
CA LEU A 59 -1.36 2.17 2.43
C LEU A 59 -1.88 3.48 3.04
N ARG A 60 -3.20 3.67 3.04
CA ARG A 60 -3.87 4.82 3.67
C ARG A 60 -4.00 4.67 5.19
N GLY A 61 -3.90 3.44 5.70
CA GLY A 61 -4.13 3.13 7.12
C GLY A 61 -5.60 2.88 7.45
N ASP A 62 -6.48 2.77 6.45
CA ASP A 62 -7.91 2.48 6.64
C ASP A 62 -8.11 1.11 7.34
N TYR A 63 -7.15 0.19 7.21
CA TYR A 63 -7.19 -1.12 7.87
C TYR A 63 -7.09 -1.03 9.41
N MET A 64 -6.40 -0.02 9.95
CA MET A 64 -6.25 0.17 11.41
C MET A 64 -7.52 0.74 12.05
N ASN A 65 -8.34 1.49 11.30
CA ASN A 65 -9.59 2.07 11.80
C ASN A 65 -10.68 1.04 12.12
N LYS A 66 -10.49 -0.24 11.73
CA LYS A 66 -11.46 -1.32 11.98
C LYS A 66 -11.18 -2.15 13.23
N ILE A 67 -10.12 -1.86 13.98
CA ILE A 67 -9.82 -2.55 15.23
C ILE A 67 -10.64 -1.86 16.33
N PRO A 68 -11.71 -2.47 16.86
CA PRO A 68 -12.39 -1.92 18.02
C PRO A 68 -11.43 -2.05 19.21
N TRP A 69 -11.26 -0.94 19.92
CA TRP A 69 -10.54 -0.86 21.19
C TRP A 69 -11.10 -1.83 22.22
#